data_AF-A0A853T296-F1
#
_entry.id   AF-A0A853T296-F1
#
_cell.length_a   1.000
_cell.length_b   1.000
_cell.length_c   1.000
_cell.angle_alpha   90.00
_cell.angle_beta   90.00
_cell.angle_gamma   90.00
#
_symmetry.space_group_name_H-M   'P 1'
#
loop_
_entity.id
_entity.type
_entity.pdbx_description
1 polymer ?
#
loop_
_entity_poly.entity_id
_entity_poly.type
_entity_poly.pdbx_seq_one_letter_code
_entity_poly.pdbx_strand_id
1 'polypeptide(L)'
;MPYHAGSDASSAVPALTMPTPPLSHDPQPQPPSKPGNDECCHSGCTFCVLEMYQEDLAAYEDALRAWQQRQQAAAAPATQSVRKPRKRA
;
A
#
# COMPACT_ATOMS: atom_id res chain seq x y z
N MET A 1 44.79 -3.95 24.17
CA MET A 1 43.59 -4.42 24.90
C MET A 1 42.53 -4.81 23.86
N PRO A 2 42.22 -6.10 23.67
CA PRO A 2 41.40 -6.61 22.56
C PRO A 2 39.96 -6.94 22.98
N TYR A 3 38.99 -6.07 22.70
CA TYR A 3 37.56 -6.28 23.02
C TYR A 3 36.75 -5.31 22.10
N HIS A 4 35.80 -5.65 21.23
CA HIS A 4 35.01 -6.85 20.93
C HIS A 4 34.71 -6.92 19.42
N ALA A 5 34.85 -8.11 18.83
CA ALA A 5 34.08 -8.52 17.67
C ALA A 5 32.68 -8.93 18.16
N GLY A 6 31.64 -8.29 17.61
CA GLY A 6 30.24 -8.56 17.93
C GLY A 6 29.42 -8.59 16.64
N SER A 7 29.62 -9.65 15.87
CA SER A 7 28.63 -10.13 14.91
C SER A 7 27.52 -10.84 15.66
N ASP A 8 26.30 -10.28 15.59
CA ASP A 8 25.03 -10.98 15.78
C ASP A 8 24.04 -10.23 14.87
N ALA A 9 23.96 -10.56 13.59
CA ALA A 9 22.96 -11.47 13.05
C ALA A 9 21.69 -11.57 13.92
N SER A 10 20.55 -11.17 13.35
CA SER A 10 19.19 -11.35 13.90
C SER A 10 18.61 -10.19 14.71
N SER A 11 18.19 -9.17 13.99
CA SER A 11 16.80 -8.73 14.14
C SER A 11 16.18 -8.58 12.77
N ALA A 12 16.10 -9.71 12.06
CA ALA A 12 15.00 -9.92 11.14
C ALA A 12 13.74 -9.86 12.00
N VAL A 13 13.17 -8.67 12.13
CA VAL A 13 11.85 -8.50 12.72
C VAL A 13 10.94 -9.45 11.93
N PRO A 14 10.29 -10.44 12.56
CA PRO A 14 9.20 -11.10 11.87
C PRO A 14 8.22 -9.96 11.62
N ALA A 15 8.04 -9.62 10.34
CA ALA A 15 7.02 -8.70 9.91
C ALA A 15 5.73 -9.23 10.52
N LEU A 16 5.33 -8.57 11.62
CA LEU A 16 4.14 -8.89 12.37
C LEU A 16 3.05 -8.96 11.33
N THR A 17 2.51 -10.15 11.14
CA THR A 17 1.42 -10.47 10.26
C THR A 17 0.29 -9.49 10.55
N MET A 18 0.28 -8.35 9.87
CA MET A 18 -0.79 -7.39 10.01
C MET A 18 -2.01 -8.07 9.41
N PRO A 19 -3.09 -8.26 10.19
CA PRO A 19 -4.31 -8.80 9.65
C PRO A 19 -4.74 -7.85 8.53
N THR A 20 -4.70 -8.32 7.28
CA THR A 20 -5.23 -7.57 6.14
C THR A 20 -6.64 -7.13 6.53
N PRO A 21 -6.91 -5.81 6.63
CA PRO A 21 -8.22 -5.35 7.06
C PRO A 21 -9.29 -5.91 6.10
N PRO A 22 -10.47 -6.27 6.63
CA PRO A 22 -11.55 -6.76 5.79
C PRO A 22 -11.87 -5.71 4.72
N LEU A 23 -12.02 -6.16 3.48
CA LEU A 23 -12.00 -5.31 2.28
C LEU A 23 -13.09 -4.23 2.23
N SER A 24 -14.10 -4.34 3.09
CA SER A 24 -15.07 -3.27 3.39
C SER A 24 -14.44 -1.99 3.99
N HIS A 25 -13.22 -2.06 4.52
CA HIS A 25 -12.47 -0.94 5.09
C HIS A 25 -11.16 -0.65 4.34
N ASP A 26 -10.98 -1.18 3.12
CA ASP A 26 -9.79 -0.93 2.28
C ASP A 26 -10.13 0.14 1.22
N PRO A 27 -9.98 1.45 1.56
CA PRO A 27 -10.31 2.51 0.63
C PRO A 27 -9.37 2.48 -0.58
N GLN A 28 -9.89 2.90 -1.73
CA GLN A 28 -9.08 3.07 -2.92
C GLN A 28 -7.99 4.14 -2.65
N PRO A 29 -6.73 3.91 -3.07
CA PRO A 29 -5.72 4.96 -3.00
C PRO A 29 -6.15 6.17 -3.83
N GLN A 30 -5.77 7.36 -3.39
CA GLN A 30 -6.10 8.62 -4.07
C GLN A 30 -4.92 9.07 -4.94
N PRO A 31 -5.14 9.50 -6.19
CA PRO A 31 -4.06 10.01 -7.04
C PRO A 31 -3.43 11.29 -6.46
N PRO A 32 -2.12 11.48 -6.67
CA PRO A 32 -1.45 12.71 -6.28
C PRO A 32 -1.98 13.90 -7.08
N SER A 33 -2.05 15.06 -6.44
CA SER A 33 -2.43 16.31 -7.08
C SER A 33 -1.34 16.75 -8.07
N LYS A 34 -1.72 16.99 -9.32
CA LYS A 34 -0.79 17.48 -10.33
C LYS A 34 -0.31 18.89 -9.95
N PRO A 35 1.02 19.16 -9.89
CA PRO A 35 1.54 20.49 -9.61
C PRO A 35 1.16 21.47 -10.73
N GLY A 36 1.01 22.74 -10.36
CA GLY A 36 0.73 23.81 -11.33
C GLY A 36 1.93 24.09 -12.24
N ASN A 37 1.69 24.62 -13.44
CA ASN A 37 2.78 25.02 -14.33
C ASN A 37 3.67 26.11 -13.69
N ASP A 38 3.08 27.02 -12.90
CA ASP A 38 3.81 28.09 -12.20
C ASP A 38 4.67 27.58 -11.04
N GLU A 39 4.44 26.35 -10.56
CA GLU A 39 5.26 25.69 -9.53
C GLU A 39 6.49 25.02 -10.16
N CYS A 40 6.44 24.73 -11.46
CA CYS A 40 7.59 24.27 -12.21
C CYS A 40 8.50 25.46 -12.54
N CYS A 41 9.70 25.42 -11.98
CA CYS A 41 10.75 26.42 -12.18
C CYS A 41 11.28 26.50 -13.64
N HIS A 42 11.02 25.49 -14.49
CA HIS A 42 11.38 25.38 -15.92
C HIS A 42 12.85 25.67 -16.31
N SER A 43 13.74 25.88 -15.33
CA SER A 43 15.11 26.33 -15.52
C SER A 43 16.15 25.41 -14.87
N GLY A 44 15.73 24.21 -14.45
CA GLY A 44 16.61 23.21 -13.84
C GLY A 44 16.88 23.47 -12.36
N CYS A 45 15.82 23.72 -11.58
CA CYS A 45 15.93 23.78 -10.12
C CYS A 45 16.47 22.46 -9.55
N THR A 46 17.26 22.53 -8.47
CA THR A 46 17.89 21.36 -7.81
C THR A 46 16.88 20.31 -7.34
N PHE A 47 15.65 20.72 -7.03
CA PHE A 47 14.53 19.82 -6.71
C PHE A 47 13.38 20.10 -7.66
N CYS A 48 13.13 19.19 -8.61
CA CYS A 48 12.06 19.33 -9.58
C CYS A 48 10.75 18.79 -8.99
N VAL A 49 9.74 19.65 -8.84
CA VAL A 49 8.40 19.23 -8.35
C VAL A 49 7.76 18.19 -9.28
N LEU A 50 8.10 18.22 -10.58
CA LEU A 50 7.61 17.23 -11.54
C LEU A 50 8.24 15.86 -11.32
N GLU A 51 9.50 15.78 -10.89
CA GLU A 51 10.15 14.50 -10.57
C GLU A 51 9.52 13.89 -9.33
N MET A 52 9.36 14.67 -8.25
CA MET A 52 8.65 14.23 -7.04
C MET A 52 7.22 13.75 -7.35
N TYR A 53 6.49 14.50 -8.19
CA TYR A 53 5.16 14.10 -8.62
C TYR A 53 5.16 12.78 -9.41
N GLN A 54 6.17 12.53 -10.26
CA GLN A 54 6.29 11.28 -10.99
C GLN A 54 6.57 10.09 -10.06
N GLU A 55 7.41 10.28 -9.04
CA GLU A 55 7.66 9.26 -8.02
C GLU A 55 6.40 8.93 -7.23
N ASP A 56 5.66 9.96 -6.79
CA ASP A 56 4.38 9.80 -6.10
C ASP A 56 3.34 9.11 -6.98
N LEU A 57 3.34 9.41 -8.29
CA LEU A 57 2.43 8.80 -9.24
C LEU A 57 2.75 7.32 -9.45
N ALA A 58 4.04 6.96 -9.53
CA ALA A 58 4.47 5.56 -9.59
C ALA A 58 4.06 4.78 -8.33
N ALA A 59 4.26 5.38 -7.14
CA ALA A 59 3.83 4.77 -5.88
C ALA A 59 2.30 4.59 -5.82
N TYR A 60 1.54 5.57 -6.32
CA TYR A 60 0.10 5.47 -6.45
C TYR A 60 -0.34 4.33 -7.37
N GLU A 61 0.30 4.17 -8.53
CA GLU A 61 -0.02 3.10 -9.49
C GLU A 61 0.21 1.70 -8.90
N ASP A 62 1.30 1.52 -8.15
CA ASP A 62 1.59 0.27 -7.47
C ASP A 62 0.59 -0.02 -6.34
N ALA A 63 0.25 1.00 -5.54
CA ALA A 63 -0.78 0.91 -4.52
C ALA A 63 -2.16 0.55 -5.12
N LEU A 64 -2.50 1.17 -6.25
CA LEU A 64 -3.75 0.91 -6.97
C LEU A 64 -3.78 -0.52 -7.51
N ARG A 65 -2.68 -1.01 -8.08
CA ARG A 65 -2.58 -2.40 -8.54
C ARG A 65 -2.78 -3.37 -7.38
N ALA A 66 -2.10 -3.14 -6.25
CA ALA A 66 -2.25 -3.98 -5.07
C ALA A 66 -3.68 -3.97 -4.52
N TRP A 67 -4.33 -2.81 -4.48
CA TRP A 67 -5.72 -2.67 -4.09
C TRP A 67 -6.66 -3.44 -5.03
N GLN A 68 -6.47 -3.34 -6.35
CA GLN A 68 -7.27 -4.09 -7.32
C GLN A 68 -7.14 -5.60 -7.14
N GLN A 69 -5.94 -6.13 -6.87
CA GLN A 69 -5.73 -7.55 -6.59
C GLN A 69 -6.51 -8.00 -5.35
N ARG A 70 -6.50 -7.20 -4.30
CA ARG A 70 -7.28 -7.48 -3.08
C ARG A 70 -8.78 -7.47 -3.35
N GLN A 71 -9.28 -6.50 -4.13
CA GLN A 71 -10.69 -6.45 -4.50
C GLN A 71 -11.12 -7.64 -5.38
N GLN A 72 -10.27 -8.07 -6.30
CA GLN A 72 -10.52 -9.27 -7.12
C GLN A 72 -10.53 -10.55 -6.26
N ALA A 73 -9.62 -10.66 -5.30
CA ALA A 73 -9.62 -11.76 -4.33
C ALA A 73 -10.85 -11.75 -3.40
N ALA A 74 -11.40 -10.57 -3.07
CA ALA A 74 -12.71 -10.43 -2.40
C ALA A 74 -13.86 -10.93 -3.26
N ALA A 75 -13.82 -10.55 -4.54
CA ALA A 75 -14.89 -10.79 -5.49
C ALA A 75 -14.94 -12.27 -5.91
N ALA A 76 -13.80 -12.97 -5.90
CA ALA A 76 -13.74 -14.42 -5.95
C ALA A 76 -14.34 -14.98 -4.63
N PRO A 77 -15.31 -15.88 -4.72
CA PRO A 77 -16.58 -15.71 -4.03
C PRO A 77 -16.48 -15.89 -2.52
N ALA A 78 -16.80 -14.81 -1.81
CA ALA A 78 -17.58 -14.87 -0.58
C ALA A 78 -19.01 -15.35 -0.89
N THR A 79 -19.16 -16.57 -1.42
CA THR A 79 -20.35 -17.39 -1.20
C THR A 79 -20.34 -17.94 0.22
N GLN A 80 -20.00 -17.11 1.22
CA GLN A 80 -20.31 -17.41 2.61
C GLN A 80 -21.77 -17.05 2.82
N SER A 81 -22.58 -17.93 2.24
CA SER A 81 -23.86 -18.37 2.75
C SER A 81 -23.88 -18.31 4.28
N VAL A 82 -24.25 -17.16 4.85
CA VAL A 82 -24.89 -17.14 6.17
C VAL A 82 -26.30 -17.73 5.96
N ARG A 83 -26.35 -19.03 5.69
CA ARG A 83 -27.56 -19.84 5.76
C ARG A 83 -27.94 -19.88 7.23
N LYS A 84 -28.77 -18.92 7.64
CA LYS A 84 -29.48 -18.99 8.92
C LYS A 84 -30.26 -20.30 8.94
N PRO A 85 -30.11 -21.19 9.94
CA PRO A 85 -30.90 -22.40 10.00
C PRO A 85 -32.36 -21.99 10.18
N ARG A 86 -33.19 -22.20 9.15
CA ARG A 86 -34.64 -22.02 9.27
C ARG A 86 -35.12 -23.05 10.30
N LYS A 87 -35.50 -22.59 11.51
CA LYS A 87 -36.21 -23.42 12.49
C LYS A 87 -37.45 -23.98 11.82
N ARG A 88 -37.56 -25.31 11.71
CA ARG A 88 -38.82 -26.02 11.49
C ARG A 88 -39.57 -26.00 12.83
N ALA A 89 -40.73 -25.36 12.86
CA ALA A 89 -41.72 -25.42 13.93
C ALA A 89 -43.09 -25.50 13.26
#